data_AF-T2SY38-F1
#
_entry.id   AF-T2SY38-F1
#
_cell.length_a   1.000
_cell.length_b   1.000
_cell.length_c   1.000
_cell.angle_alpha   90.00
_cell.angle_beta   90.00
_cell.angle_gamma   90.00
#
_symmetry.space_group_name_H-M   'P 1'
#
loop_
_entity.id
_entity.type
_entity.pdbx_description
1 polymer ?
#
loop_
_entity_poly.entity_id
_entity_poly.type
_entity_poly.pdbx_seq_one_letter_code
_entity_poly.pdbx_strand_id
1 'polypeptide(L)'
;MEKNDRYEIVTNVIESLENGGSFNQRDREKFAQTARTLGIEDSVIKEMIDIYQTLHFAYLHKDLIDVSDLPREQKKAVRADLQKSIDENLEALKNIKNNI
;
A
#
# COMPACT_ATOMS: atom_id res chain seq x y z
N MET A 1 -2.82 0.63 29.10
CA MET A 1 -2.05 1.08 27.92
C MET A 1 -3.09 1.52 26.91
N GLU A 2 -3.19 2.82 26.65
CA GLU A 2 -4.09 3.35 25.63
C GLU A 2 -3.71 2.67 24.30
N LYS A 3 -4.67 2.02 23.63
CA LYS A 3 -4.43 1.51 22.29
C LYS A 3 -4.10 2.74 21.43
N ASN A 4 -2.94 2.73 20.75
CA ASN A 4 -2.64 3.76 19.78
C ASN A 4 -3.50 3.46 18.54
N ASP A 5 -4.75 3.92 18.55
CA ASP A 5 -5.73 3.66 17.50
C ASP A 5 -5.22 4.11 16.11
N ARG A 6 -4.33 5.12 16.05
CA ARG A 6 -3.61 5.52 14.83
C ARG A 6 -2.71 4.41 14.31
N TYR A 7 -1.97 3.76 15.20
CA TYR A 7 -1.11 2.64 14.83
C TYR A 7 -1.93 1.43 14.36
N GLU A 8 -3.06 1.15 15.00
CA GLU A 8 -3.93 0.01 14.67
C GLU A 8 -4.55 0.16 13.27
N ILE A 9 -5.12 1.33 12.95
CA ILE A 9 -5.70 1.54 11.61
C ILE A 9 -4.65 1.44 10.49
N VAL A 10 -3.46 2.02 10.70
CA VAL A 10 -2.38 1.96 9.70
C VAL A 10 -1.86 0.54 9.54
N THR A 11 -1.69 -0.19 10.64
CA THR A 11 -1.22 -1.59 10.61
C THR A 11 -2.21 -2.48 9.87
N ASN A 12 -3.50 -2.36 10.15
CA ASN A 12 -4.53 -3.18 9.49
C ASN A 12 -4.53 -2.98 7.96
N VAL A 13 -4.32 -1.75 7.48
CA VAL A 13 -4.27 -1.49 6.04
C VAL A 13 -2.96 -2.02 5.42
N ILE A 14 -1.83 -1.85 6.11
CA ILE A 14 -0.54 -2.41 5.66
C ILE A 14 -0.62 -3.94 5.56
N GLU A 15 -1.08 -4.62 6.60
CA GLU A 15 -1.23 -6.08 6.62
C GLU A 15 -2.18 -6.56 5.52
N SER A 16 -3.28 -5.84 5.28
CA SER A 16 -4.17 -6.17 4.17
C SER A 16 -3.46 -6.10 2.83
N LEU A 17 -2.62 -5.09 2.59
CA LEU A 17 -1.93 -4.89 1.31
C LEU A 17 -0.72 -5.80 1.12
N GLU A 18 0.03 -6.11 2.19
CA GLU A 18 1.11 -7.11 2.16
C GLU A 18 0.60 -8.49 1.70
N ASN A 19 -0.67 -8.79 1.98
CA ASN A 19 -1.36 -10.01 1.56
C ASN A 19 -2.12 -9.87 0.23
N GLY A 20 -1.91 -8.78 -0.53
CA GLY A 20 -2.56 -8.56 -1.84
C GLY A 20 -4.03 -8.12 -1.75
N GLY A 21 -4.45 -7.56 -0.61
CA GLY A 21 -5.79 -7.03 -0.42
C GLY A 21 -6.13 -5.87 -1.34
N SER A 22 -7.42 -5.63 -1.55
CA SER A 22 -7.91 -4.49 -2.33
C SER A 22 -8.06 -3.25 -1.45
N PHE A 23 -7.68 -2.09 -1.98
CA PHE A 23 -7.93 -0.80 -1.33
C PHE A 23 -8.72 0.11 -2.27
N ASN A 24 -10.03 -0.15 -2.35
CA ASN A 24 -10.91 0.53 -3.29
C ASN A 24 -11.23 1.96 -2.82
N GLN A 25 -11.95 2.72 -3.64
CA GLN A 25 -12.30 4.11 -3.33
C GLN A 25 -13.04 4.24 -1.98
N ARG A 26 -13.97 3.35 -1.68
CA ARG A 26 -14.74 3.37 -0.42
C ARG A 26 -13.83 3.09 0.78
N ASP A 27 -12.87 2.19 0.64
CA ASP A 27 -11.90 1.90 1.70
C ASP A 27 -11.00 3.10 1.98
N ARG A 28 -10.57 3.82 0.92
CA ARG A 28 -9.81 5.07 1.04
C ARG A 28 -10.59 6.17 1.75
N GLU A 29 -11.86 6.35 1.40
CA GLU A 29 -12.74 7.35 2.02
C GLU A 29 -12.93 7.05 3.53
N LYS A 30 -13.21 5.78 3.87
CA LYS A 30 -13.34 5.33 5.27
C LYS A 30 -12.04 5.48 6.04
N PHE A 31 -10.91 5.11 5.42
CA PHE A 31 -9.58 5.29 6.00
C PHE A 31 -9.31 6.77 6.29
N ALA A 32 -9.49 7.65 5.31
CA ALA A 32 -9.25 9.08 5.46
C ALA A 32 -10.14 9.70 6.55
N GLN A 33 -11.42 9.33 6.59
CA GLN A 33 -12.34 9.81 7.63
C GLN A 33 -11.90 9.38 9.02
N THR A 34 -11.52 8.10 9.18
CA THR A 34 -11.10 7.56 10.46
C THR A 34 -9.75 8.15 10.89
N ALA A 35 -8.79 8.22 9.97
CA ALA A 35 -7.47 8.79 10.22
C ALA A 35 -7.53 10.26 10.64
N ARG A 36 -8.39 11.08 9.99
CA ARG A 36 -8.66 12.46 10.43
C ARG A 36 -9.25 12.54 11.83
N THR A 37 -10.19 11.66 12.14
CA THR A 37 -10.82 11.60 13.47
C THR A 37 -9.79 11.28 14.55
N LEU A 38 -8.78 10.47 14.20
CA LEU A 38 -7.66 10.12 15.07
C LEU A 38 -6.54 11.18 15.06
N GLY A 39 -6.70 12.29 14.35
CA GLY A 39 -5.73 13.39 14.32
C GLY A 39 -4.49 13.16 13.45
N ILE A 40 -4.54 12.22 12.50
CA ILE A 40 -3.47 12.08 11.49
C ILE A 40 -3.57 13.23 10.50
N GLU A 41 -2.42 13.83 10.17
CA GLU A 41 -2.35 14.95 9.22
C GLU A 41 -2.85 14.56 7.83
N ASP A 42 -3.57 15.47 7.16
CA ASP A 42 -4.08 15.26 5.80
C ASP A 42 -2.96 14.98 4.79
N SER A 43 -1.76 15.54 5.01
CA SER A 43 -0.54 15.26 4.22
C SER A 43 -0.17 13.78 4.29
N VAL A 44 -0.08 13.24 5.51
CA VAL A 44 0.22 11.83 5.79
C VAL A 44 -0.89 10.94 5.24
N ILE A 45 -2.16 11.29 5.45
CA ILE A 45 -3.29 10.52 4.91
C ILE A 45 -3.22 10.42 3.38
N LYS A 46 -2.92 11.54 2.72
CA LYS A 46 -2.80 11.58 1.26
C LYS A 46 -1.63 10.73 0.78
N GLU A 47 -0.46 10.86 1.41
CA GLU A 47 0.72 10.06 1.08
C GLU A 47 0.45 8.56 1.23
N MET A 48 -0.21 8.15 2.32
CA MET A 48 -0.62 6.77 2.54
C MET A 48 -1.56 6.28 1.43
N ILE A 49 -2.58 7.07 1.06
CA ILE A 49 -3.50 6.72 -0.03
C ILE A 49 -2.77 6.56 -1.37
N ASP A 50 -1.82 7.44 -1.68
CA ASP A 50 -1.03 7.39 -2.91
C ASP A 50 -0.13 6.15 -2.96
N ILE A 51 0.49 5.79 -1.84
CA ILE A 51 1.28 4.56 -1.70
C ILE A 51 0.39 3.32 -1.84
N TYR A 52 -0.75 3.28 -1.14
CA TYR A 52 -1.70 2.17 -1.22
C TYR A 52 -2.22 1.94 -2.64
N GLN A 53 -2.48 3.02 -3.38
CA GLN A 53 -2.83 2.94 -4.80
C GLN A 53 -1.72 2.35 -5.65
N THR A 54 -0.49 2.82 -5.43
CA THR A 54 0.69 2.34 -6.15
C THR A 54 0.90 0.85 -5.92
N LEU A 55 0.80 0.38 -4.67
CA LEU A 55 0.89 -1.04 -4.34
C LEU A 55 -0.22 -1.87 -5.00
N HIS A 56 -1.47 -1.40 -4.96
CA HIS A 56 -2.59 -2.10 -5.59
C HIS A 56 -2.35 -2.33 -7.09
N PHE A 57 -1.92 -1.30 -7.81
CA PHE A 57 -1.60 -1.43 -9.23
C PHE A 57 -0.37 -2.29 -9.47
N ALA A 58 0.62 -2.23 -8.59
CA ALA A 58 1.81 -3.07 -8.71
C ALA A 58 1.48 -4.56 -8.57
N TYR A 59 0.65 -4.95 -7.62
CA TYR A 59 0.20 -6.35 -7.51
C TYR A 59 -0.63 -6.77 -8.72
N LEU A 60 -1.57 -5.94 -9.17
CA LEU A 60 -2.35 -6.21 -10.38
C LEU A 60 -1.46 -6.40 -11.61
N HIS A 61 -0.46 -5.54 -11.79
CA HIS A 61 0.50 -5.65 -12.89
C HIS A 61 1.31 -6.93 -12.82
N LYS A 62 1.68 -7.39 -11.62
CA LYS A 62 2.39 -8.66 -11.42
C LYS A 62 1.57 -9.84 -11.95
N ASP A 63 0.28 -9.88 -11.61
CA ASP A 63 -0.64 -10.92 -12.08
C ASP A 63 -0.84 -10.86 -13.61
N LEU A 64 -0.92 -9.66 -14.18
CA LEU A 64 -1.04 -9.46 -15.63
C LEU A 64 0.23 -9.88 -16.39
N ILE A 65 1.41 -9.63 -15.85
CA ILE A 65 2.69 -10.08 -16.43
C ILE A 65 2.74 -11.60 -16.49
N ASP A 66 2.21 -12.28 -15.48
CA ASP A 66 2.23 -13.72 -15.36
C ASP A 66 1.46 -14.38 -16.50
N VAL A 67 0.29 -13.84 -16.83
CA VAL A 67 -0.58 -14.32 -17.92
C VAL A 67 -0.22 -13.77 -19.32
N SER A 68 0.69 -12.80 -19.41
CA SER A 68 1.08 -12.19 -20.71
C SER A 68 1.86 -13.14 -21.64
N ASP A 69 1.94 -12.80 -22.93
CA ASP A 69 2.75 -13.52 -23.92
C ASP A 69 4.24 -13.12 -23.92
N LEU A 70 4.69 -12.33 -22.94
CA LEU A 70 6.07 -11.86 -22.87
C LEU A 70 7.06 -13.03 -22.75
N PRO A 71 8.24 -12.95 -23.41
CA PRO A 71 9.31 -13.90 -23.18
C PRO A 71 9.70 -14.01 -21.70
N ARG A 72 10.11 -15.20 -21.26
CA ARG A 72 10.48 -15.48 -19.86
C ARG A 72 11.47 -14.46 -19.28
N GLU A 73 12.49 -14.08 -20.05
CA GLU A 73 13.50 -13.11 -19.60
C GLU A 73 12.93 -11.70 -19.42
N GLN A 74 12.00 -11.29 -20.30
CA GLN A 74 11.32 -10.00 -20.15
C GLN A 74 10.38 -10.02 -18.94
N LYS A 75 9.61 -11.10 -18.74
CA LYS A 75 8.79 -11.26 -17.52
C LYS A 75 9.64 -11.14 -16.25
N LYS A 76 10.82 -11.78 -16.23
CA LYS A 76 11.73 -11.74 -15.09
C LYS A 76 12.24 -10.32 -14.80
N ALA A 77 12.63 -9.59 -15.83
CA ALA A 77 13.09 -8.20 -15.69
C ALA A 77 11.98 -7.29 -15.16
N VAL A 78 10.80 -7.31 -15.78
CA VAL A 78 9.67 -6.46 -15.35
C VAL A 78 9.21 -6.82 -13.94
N ARG A 79 9.17 -8.12 -13.58
CA ARG A 79 8.85 -8.54 -12.20
C ARG A 79 9.87 -8.02 -11.19
N ALA A 80 11.16 -7.97 -11.53
CA ALA A 80 12.19 -7.46 -10.62
C ALA A 80 12.02 -5.95 -10.37
N ASP A 81 11.78 -5.19 -11.44
CA ASP A 81 11.54 -3.74 -11.32
C ASP A 81 10.27 -3.44 -10.52
N LEU A 82 9.21 -4.21 -10.76
CA LEU A 82 7.95 -4.08 -10.04
C LEU A 82 8.07 -4.45 -8.57
N GLN A 83 8.80 -5.53 -8.26
CA GLN A 83 9.06 -5.93 -6.88
C GLN A 83 9.87 -4.87 -6.14
N LYS A 84 10.87 -4.27 -6.79
CA LYS A 84 11.63 -3.15 -6.21
C LYS A 84 10.72 -1.98 -5.83
N SER A 85 9.80 -1.60 -6.72
CA SER A 85 8.83 -0.54 -6.44
C SER A 85 7.89 -0.91 -5.28
N ILE A 86 7.45 -2.17 -5.18
CA ILE A 86 6.65 -2.66 -4.05
C ILE A 86 7.43 -2.52 -2.74
N ASP A 87 8.68 -2.96 -2.73
CA ASP A 87 9.52 -2.96 -1.52
C ASP A 87 9.77 -1.51 -1.03
N GLU A 88 10.06 -0.57 -1.94
CA GLU A 88 10.22 0.86 -1.63
C GLU A 88 8.95 1.48 -1.03
N ASN A 89 7.78 1.15 -1.57
CA ASN A 89 6.49 1.64 -1.08
C ASN A 89 6.12 1.03 0.29
N LEU A 90 6.38 -0.25 0.51
CA LEU A 90 6.18 -0.89 1.81
C LEU A 90 7.10 -0.28 2.88
N GLU A 91 8.34 0.05 2.53
CA GLU A 91 9.26 0.74 3.43
C GLU A 91 8.78 2.16 3.77
N ALA A 92 8.26 2.90 2.79
CA ALA A 92 7.64 4.21 3.04
C ALA A 92 6.47 4.11 4.04
N LEU A 93 5.60 3.11 3.90
CA LEU A 93 4.49 2.88 4.85
C LEU A 93 4.99 2.54 6.26
N LYS A 94 6.05 1.72 6.39
CA LYS A 94 6.67 1.42 7.69
C LYS A 94 7.23 2.68 8.35
N ASN A 95 7.87 3.55 7.56
CA ASN A 95 8.38 4.82 8.05
C ASN A 95 7.23 5.73 8.52
N ILE A 96 6.14 5.85 7.76
CA ILE A 96 4.96 6.60 8.19
C ILE A 96 4.42 6.04 9.51
N LYS A 97 4.24 4.71 9.60
CA LYS A 97 3.77 4.03 10.82
C LYS A 97 4.64 4.32 12.05
N ASN A 98 5.95 4.46 11.87
CA ASN A 98 6.88 4.77 12.97
C ASN A 98 6.87 6.24 13.40
N ASN A 99 6.31 7.13 12.58
CA ASN A 99 6.30 8.59 12.80
C ASN A 99 4.91 9.16 13.17
N ILE A 100 3.89 8.31 13.32
CA ILE A 100 2.53 8.69 13.78
C ILE A 100 2.35 8.47 15.29
#